data_AF-A0A4R8ZDR8-F1
#
_entry.id   AF-A0A4R8ZDR8-F1
#
_cell.length_a   1.000
_cell.length_b   1.000
_cell.length_c   1.000
_cell.angle_alpha   90.00
_cell.angle_beta   90.00
_cell.angle_gamma   90.00
#
_symmetry.space_group_name_H-M   'P 1'
#
loop_
_entity.id
_entity.type
_entity.pdbx_description
1 polymer ?
#
loop_
_entity_poly.entity_id
_entity_poly.type
_entity_poly.pdbx_seq_one_letter_code
_entity_poly.pdbx_strand_id
1 'polypeptide(L)'
;MGARPHRPAFFGSFWHLRLRNVRGGVTVYVIDSGIRLTHTEFGGRATSGYDFVDDDSDASDCNGHGTHVSGTIGGSTHGIAKSVSMVALRVFGCGGSGYVSDLIAAVDWVVTYRSGPSVINTSGGGESNALLDEAVENASAAGVPVVVAAGNSAQDSCGTASPAETPAAITVGATDEGDYRASYSNFGECVDLFAPGSGVRSSFIGSDSDSTLMSGTSMAAPMLLVP
;
A
#
# COMPACT_ATOMS: atom_id res chain seq x y z
N MET A 1 29.72 -5.42 -0.21
CA MET A 1 28.78 -5.80 -1.28
C MET A 1 28.41 -7.26 -1.07
N GLY A 2 27.44 -7.54 -0.20
CA GLY A 2 26.93 -8.89 0.03
C GLY A 2 25.76 -9.13 -0.90
N ALA A 3 25.86 -10.13 -1.77
CA ALA A 3 24.77 -10.54 -2.64
C ALA A 3 23.59 -11.06 -1.79
N ARG A 4 22.37 -10.66 -2.14
CA ARG A 4 21.13 -11.12 -1.49
C ARG A 4 21.00 -12.64 -1.66
N PRO A 5 20.53 -13.40 -0.65
CA PRO A 5 20.07 -14.76 -0.88
C PRO A 5 18.83 -14.71 -1.80
N HIS A 6 18.94 -15.33 -2.97
CA HIS A 6 17.84 -15.48 -3.92
C HIS A 6 16.63 -16.15 -3.25
N ARG A 7 15.54 -15.40 -3.10
CA ARG A 7 14.21 -16.00 -2.94
C ARG A 7 13.78 -16.55 -4.31
N PRO A 8 13.18 -17.75 -4.39
CA PRO A 8 12.81 -18.33 -5.67
C PRO A 8 11.81 -17.41 -6.39
N ALA A 9 12.17 -17.00 -7.60
CA ALA A 9 11.29 -16.25 -8.48
C ALA A 9 10.08 -17.13 -8.83
N PHE A 10 8.89 -16.71 -8.40
CA PHE A 10 7.64 -17.30 -8.86
C PHE A 10 7.36 -16.81 -10.29
N PHE A 11 7.92 -17.51 -11.27
CA PHE A 11 7.50 -17.39 -12.67
C PHE A 11 6.42 -18.43 -12.95
N GLY A 12 5.17 -17.99 -13.00
CA GLY A 12 4.03 -18.81 -13.40
C GLY A 12 2.74 -18.00 -13.39
N SER A 13 1.94 -18.15 -14.46
CA SER A 13 0.62 -17.54 -14.72
C SER A 13 -0.08 -16.92 -13.49
N PHE A 14 0.02 -15.59 -13.40
CA PHE A 14 -0.35 -14.76 -12.24
C PHE A 14 -1.86 -14.63 -11.95
N TRP A 15 -2.71 -15.42 -12.62
CA TRP A 15 -4.16 -15.39 -12.43
C TRP A 15 -4.68 -16.34 -11.34
N HIS A 16 -3.80 -17.14 -10.74
CA HIS A 16 -4.21 -18.20 -9.80
C HIS A 16 -3.38 -18.24 -8.52
N LEU A 17 -2.99 -17.09 -7.97
CA LEU A 17 -2.82 -17.04 -6.52
C LEU A 17 -4.22 -17.05 -5.91
N ARG A 18 -4.81 -18.25 -5.75
CA ARG A 18 -5.88 -18.43 -4.77
C ARG A 18 -5.26 -18.13 -3.41
N LEU A 19 -5.35 -16.86 -3.00
CA LEU A 19 -5.16 -16.49 -1.61
C LEU A 19 -6.15 -17.32 -0.82
N ARG A 20 -5.65 -18.41 -0.25
CA ARG A 20 -6.40 -19.22 0.71
C ARG A 20 -6.77 -18.22 1.79
N ASN A 21 -8.05 -17.84 1.84
CA ASN A 21 -8.70 -16.95 2.79
C ASN A 21 -7.68 -16.31 3.76
N VAL A 22 -7.28 -15.07 3.51
CA VAL A 22 -6.73 -14.25 4.60
C VAL A 22 -7.78 -14.33 5.70
N ARG A 23 -7.46 -15.11 6.73
CA ARG A 23 -8.40 -15.42 7.81
C ARG A 23 -8.69 -14.10 8.50
N GLY A 24 -9.94 -13.89 8.91
CA GLY A 24 -10.25 -12.74 9.78
C GLY A 24 -9.28 -12.69 10.96
N GLY A 25 -8.95 -11.47 11.41
CA GLY A 25 -7.97 -11.24 12.48
C GLY A 25 -6.62 -10.67 12.03
N VAL A 26 -6.46 -10.31 10.75
CA VAL A 26 -5.37 -9.45 10.27
C VAL A 26 -5.87 -8.02 10.12
N THR A 27 -5.07 -7.06 10.58
CA THR A 27 -5.30 -5.62 10.39
C THR A 27 -4.32 -5.06 9.36
N VAL A 28 -4.84 -4.37 8.34
CA VAL A 28 -4.02 -3.64 7.37
C VAL A 28 -4.04 -2.16 7.70
N TYR A 29 -2.87 -1.58 7.97
CA TYR A 29 -2.71 -0.14 8.18
C TYR A 29 -2.43 0.50 6.82
N VAL A 30 -3.34 1.36 6.38
CA VAL A 30 -3.27 2.03 5.08
C VAL A 30 -2.73 3.43 5.33
N ILE A 31 -1.45 3.63 5.04
CA ILE A 31 -0.77 4.93 5.11
C ILE A 31 -0.98 5.62 3.77
N ASP A 32 -1.92 6.56 3.71
CA ASP A 32 -2.35 7.21 2.47
C ASP A 32 -3.06 8.56 2.74
N SER A 33 -4.01 8.94 1.91
CA SER A 33 -4.84 10.16 1.97
C SER A 33 -6.06 10.04 2.89
N GLY A 34 -6.15 8.94 3.65
CA GLY A 34 -7.30 8.58 4.48
C GLY A 34 -8.18 7.50 3.85
N ILE A 35 -9.30 7.15 4.50
CA ILE A 35 -10.29 6.21 3.95
C ILE A 35 -11.70 6.80 4.15
N ARG A 36 -12.56 6.72 3.13
CA ARG A 36 -14.02 6.93 3.30
C ARG A 36 -14.62 5.74 4.04
N LEU A 37 -14.60 5.79 5.37
CA LEU A 37 -14.96 4.67 6.24
C LEU A 37 -16.40 4.15 6.03
N THR A 38 -17.31 5.04 5.61
CA THR A 38 -18.72 4.74 5.35
C THR A 38 -18.97 4.01 4.02
N HIS A 39 -17.94 3.84 3.19
CA HIS A 39 -18.09 3.20 1.90
C HIS A 39 -18.58 1.75 2.05
N THR A 40 -19.59 1.38 1.27
CA THR A 40 -20.31 0.09 1.33
C THR A 40 -19.39 -1.11 1.16
N GLU A 41 -18.31 -0.97 0.39
CA GLU A 41 -17.27 -1.99 0.23
C GLU A 41 -16.61 -2.45 1.54
N PHE A 42 -16.59 -1.60 2.58
CA PHE A 42 -15.90 -1.90 3.84
C PHE A 42 -16.81 -2.52 4.88
N GLY A 43 -18.12 -2.24 4.85
CA GLY A 43 -19.09 -2.83 5.77
C GLY A 43 -18.72 -2.66 7.25
N GLY A 44 -18.12 -1.52 7.62
CA GLY A 44 -17.66 -1.23 8.99
C GLY A 44 -16.30 -1.81 9.38
N ARG A 45 -15.56 -2.44 8.46
CA ARG A 45 -14.22 -2.98 8.72
C ARG A 45 -13.09 -1.94 8.60
N ALA A 46 -13.39 -0.75 8.08
CA ALA A 46 -12.45 0.36 8.02
C ALA A 46 -12.69 1.32 9.19
N THR A 47 -11.63 1.72 9.90
CA THR A 47 -11.69 2.69 11.01
C THR A 47 -10.55 3.71 10.90
N SER A 48 -10.72 4.89 11.50
CA SER A 48 -9.61 5.84 11.66
C SER A 48 -8.58 5.32 12.66
N GLY A 49 -7.31 5.49 12.33
CA GLY A 49 -6.19 5.42 13.27
C GLY A 49 -5.80 6.81 13.73
N TYR A 50 -5.16 7.57 12.83
CA TYR A 50 -4.69 8.92 13.08
C TYR A 50 -4.54 9.72 11.79
N ASP A 51 -4.74 11.03 11.89
CA ASP A 51 -4.53 11.99 10.83
C ASP A 51 -3.31 12.86 11.15
N PHE A 52 -2.23 12.68 10.41
CA PHE A 52 -0.99 13.44 10.55
C PHE A 52 -1.02 14.76 9.79
N VAL A 53 -1.99 14.96 8.88
CA VAL A 53 -2.15 16.20 8.11
C VAL A 53 -2.82 17.26 8.98
N ASP A 54 -3.89 16.88 9.67
CA ASP A 54 -4.69 17.79 10.50
C ASP A 54 -4.47 17.60 12.02
N ASP A 55 -3.60 16.66 12.40
CA ASP A 55 -3.22 16.31 13.79
C ASP A 55 -4.43 15.95 14.68
N ASP A 56 -5.28 15.06 14.18
CA ASP A 56 -6.47 14.58 14.88
C ASP A 56 -6.75 13.07 14.67
N SER A 57 -7.88 12.60 15.18
CA SER A 57 -8.28 11.20 15.11
C SER A 57 -9.17 10.85 13.91
N ASP A 58 -9.40 11.76 12.97
CA ASP A 58 -10.28 11.58 11.81
C ASP A 58 -9.48 11.45 10.51
N ALA A 59 -8.98 10.25 10.25
CA ALA A 59 -8.29 9.91 9.01
C ALA A 59 -9.25 9.68 7.80
N SER A 60 -10.29 10.52 7.68
CA SER A 60 -11.24 10.48 6.57
C SER A 60 -10.58 10.93 5.26
N ASP A 61 -10.94 10.26 4.16
CA ASP A 61 -10.39 10.58 2.84
C ASP A 61 -11.07 11.80 2.21
N CYS A 62 -10.25 12.71 1.68
CA CYS A 62 -10.69 13.85 0.88
C CYS A 62 -10.03 13.93 -0.50
N ASN A 63 -9.20 12.95 -0.87
CA ASN A 63 -8.56 12.84 -2.18
C ASN A 63 -9.19 11.72 -3.02
N GLY A 64 -9.38 10.54 -2.41
CA GLY A 64 -9.92 9.35 -3.04
C GLY A 64 -8.93 8.24 -3.29
N HIS A 65 -7.63 8.54 -3.30
CA HIS A 65 -6.58 7.55 -3.52
C HIS A 65 -6.57 6.49 -2.41
N GLY A 66 -6.64 6.89 -1.14
CA GLY A 66 -6.59 5.96 -0.01
C GLY A 66 -7.83 5.07 0.09
N THR A 67 -9.01 5.61 -0.24
CA THR A 67 -10.24 4.82 -0.40
C THR A 67 -10.13 3.81 -1.54
N HIS A 68 -9.47 4.16 -2.65
CA HIS A 68 -9.26 3.26 -3.79
C HIS A 68 -8.30 2.13 -3.44
N VAL A 69 -7.16 2.46 -2.83
CA VAL A 69 -6.18 1.49 -2.29
C VAL A 69 -6.87 0.53 -1.32
N SER A 70 -7.66 1.06 -0.38
CA SER A 70 -8.38 0.26 0.63
C SER A 70 -9.43 -0.67 0.04
N GLY A 71 -10.15 -0.24 -1.01
CA GLY A 71 -11.07 -1.12 -1.72
C GLY A 71 -10.39 -2.28 -2.42
N THR A 72 -9.16 -2.08 -2.91
CA THR A 72 -8.34 -3.13 -3.54
C THR A 72 -7.85 -4.13 -2.48
N ILE A 73 -7.47 -3.64 -1.30
CA ILE A 73 -7.08 -4.48 -0.16
C ILE A 73 -8.27 -5.32 0.33
N GLY A 74 -9.36 -4.67 0.71
CA GLY A 74 -10.38 -5.28 1.57
C GLY A 74 -11.82 -5.00 1.18
N GLY A 75 -12.11 -4.46 0.00
CA GLY A 75 -13.48 -4.24 -0.47
C GLY A 75 -14.25 -5.54 -0.69
N SER A 76 -15.57 -5.53 -0.44
CA SER A 76 -16.41 -6.73 -0.62
C SER A 76 -16.49 -7.22 -2.06
N THR A 77 -16.40 -6.34 -3.04
CA THR A 77 -16.54 -6.68 -4.46
C THR A 77 -15.18 -7.03 -5.06
N HIS A 78 -14.25 -6.07 -5.07
CA HIS A 78 -12.96 -6.18 -5.77
C HIS A 78 -11.77 -6.44 -4.83
N GLY A 79 -11.99 -6.47 -3.51
CA GLY A 79 -10.93 -6.65 -2.53
C GLY A 79 -10.30 -8.03 -2.57
N ILE A 80 -8.98 -8.04 -2.40
CA ILE A 80 -8.15 -9.23 -2.35
C ILE A 80 -8.38 -10.02 -1.05
N ALA A 81 -8.53 -9.32 0.08
CA ALA A 81 -8.72 -9.91 1.41
C ALA A 81 -10.00 -9.38 2.07
N LYS A 82 -11.15 -9.88 1.61
CA LYS A 82 -12.51 -9.38 1.94
C LYS A 82 -12.93 -9.42 3.41
N SER A 83 -12.11 -9.98 4.30
CA SER A 83 -12.40 -10.13 5.73
C SER A 83 -11.37 -9.46 6.65
N VAL A 84 -10.42 -8.70 6.10
CA VAL A 84 -9.46 -7.93 6.92
C VAL A 84 -10.12 -6.71 7.52
N SER A 85 -9.59 -6.28 8.67
CA SER A 85 -9.81 -4.94 9.21
C SER A 85 -8.81 -3.98 8.58
N MET A 86 -9.22 -2.73 8.39
CA MET A 86 -8.36 -1.68 7.84
C MET A 86 -8.34 -0.47 8.77
N VAL A 87 -7.15 0.06 9.03
CA VAL A 87 -6.95 1.26 9.83
C VAL A 87 -6.35 2.34 8.95
N ALA A 88 -7.06 3.46 8.81
CA ALA A 88 -6.61 4.61 8.03
C ALA A 88 -5.57 5.41 8.81
N LEU A 89 -4.41 5.65 8.20
CA LEU A 89 -3.42 6.63 8.66
C LEU A 89 -3.25 7.69 7.56
N ARG A 90 -3.79 8.88 7.80
CA ARG A 90 -3.79 9.95 6.80
C ARG A 90 -2.51 10.76 6.89
N VAL A 91 -1.70 10.71 5.85
CA VAL A 91 -0.42 11.44 5.69
C VAL A 91 -0.42 12.34 4.45
N PHE A 92 -1.36 12.14 3.53
CA PHE A 92 -1.51 12.97 2.35
C PHE A 92 -2.78 13.83 2.45
N GLY A 93 -2.64 15.13 2.24
CA GLY A 93 -3.77 16.05 2.19
C GLY A 93 -4.63 15.84 0.93
N CYS A 94 -5.69 16.64 0.78
CA CYS A 94 -6.65 16.47 -0.32
C CYS A 94 -6.03 16.64 -1.72
N GLY A 95 -4.89 17.35 -1.81
CA GLY A 95 -4.10 17.47 -3.05
C GLY A 95 -3.20 16.26 -3.37
N GLY A 96 -3.16 15.23 -2.52
CA GLY A 96 -2.34 14.03 -2.71
C GLY A 96 -0.85 14.24 -2.37
N SER A 97 -0.53 15.23 -1.53
CA SER A 97 0.84 15.54 -1.09
C SER A 97 0.91 15.60 0.44
N GLY A 98 2.10 15.36 0.99
CA GLY A 98 2.36 15.28 2.42
C GLY A 98 3.86 15.31 2.71
N TYR A 99 4.24 15.34 3.99
CA TYR A 99 5.65 15.37 4.37
C TYR A 99 6.21 13.97 4.60
N VAL A 100 7.50 13.78 4.29
CA VAL A 100 8.21 12.53 4.63
C VAL A 100 8.22 12.30 6.15
N SER A 101 8.23 13.37 6.95
CA SER A 101 8.08 13.26 8.41
C SER A 101 6.77 12.58 8.82
N ASP A 102 5.68 12.82 8.10
CA ASP A 102 4.36 12.27 8.42
C ASP A 102 4.29 10.80 8.02
N LEU A 103 4.93 10.43 6.90
CA LEU A 103 5.13 9.02 6.53
C LEU A 103 5.92 8.26 7.59
N ILE A 104 7.04 8.82 8.07
CA ILE A 104 7.85 8.23 9.15
C ILE A 104 7.00 8.07 10.41
N ALA A 105 6.31 9.14 10.82
CA ALA A 105 5.47 9.13 12.02
C ALA A 105 4.34 8.10 11.92
N ALA A 106 3.74 7.92 10.75
CA ALA A 106 2.71 6.91 10.52
C ALA A 106 3.26 5.49 10.62
N VAL A 107 4.45 5.21 10.08
CA VAL A 107 5.11 3.90 10.23
C VAL A 107 5.39 3.63 11.71
N ASP A 108 5.96 4.58 12.43
CA ASP A 108 6.24 4.47 13.88
C ASP A 108 4.97 4.30 14.71
N TRP A 109 3.87 4.96 14.32
CA TRP A 109 2.57 4.82 14.94
C TRP A 109 2.07 3.37 14.85
N VAL A 110 2.19 2.73 13.69
CA VAL A 110 1.83 1.30 13.55
C VAL A 110 2.73 0.43 14.42
N VAL A 111 4.03 0.74 14.49
CA VAL A 111 4.96 -0.01 15.35
C VAL A 111 4.56 0.11 16.83
N THR A 112 3.99 1.24 17.23
CA THR A 112 3.63 1.51 18.62
C THR A 112 2.25 0.97 19.00
N TYR A 113 1.25 1.17 18.15
CA TYR A 113 -0.16 0.99 18.51
C TYR A 113 -0.84 -0.23 17.91
N ARG A 114 -0.15 -0.97 17.03
CA ARG A 114 -0.77 -2.16 16.42
C ARG A 114 -1.16 -3.20 17.47
N SER A 115 -2.21 -3.96 17.15
CA SER A 115 -2.60 -5.15 17.89
C SER A 115 -2.77 -6.34 16.96
N GLY A 116 -2.19 -7.48 17.33
CA GLY A 116 -2.32 -8.73 16.56
C GLY A 116 -1.58 -8.71 15.21
N PRO A 117 -1.86 -9.70 14.35
CA PRO A 117 -1.28 -9.78 13.01
C PRO A 117 -1.56 -8.52 12.19
N SER A 118 -0.50 -7.91 11.66
CA SER A 118 -0.55 -6.57 11.08
C SER A 118 0.30 -6.47 9.81
N VAL A 119 -0.17 -5.72 8.82
CA VAL A 119 0.56 -5.38 7.59
C VAL A 119 0.43 -3.87 7.36
N ILE A 120 1.50 -3.22 6.91
CA ILE A 120 1.46 -1.84 6.42
C ILE A 120 1.37 -1.85 4.91
N ASN A 121 0.45 -1.09 4.34
CA ASN A 121 0.48 -0.71 2.93
C ASN A 121 0.73 0.80 2.84
N THR A 122 1.80 1.20 2.16
CA THR A 122 2.03 2.60 1.76
C THR A 122 2.09 2.71 0.25
N SER A 123 1.06 3.33 -0.31
CA SER A 123 0.93 3.58 -1.75
C SER A 123 1.43 4.99 -2.12
N GLY A 124 2.39 5.49 -1.36
CA GLY A 124 3.08 6.76 -1.56
C GLY A 124 4.52 6.69 -1.06
N GLY A 125 5.31 7.68 -1.46
CA GLY A 125 6.74 7.78 -1.20
C GLY A 125 7.30 9.06 -1.81
N GLY A 126 8.60 9.19 -1.79
CA GLY A 126 9.30 10.37 -2.32
C GLY A 126 10.67 10.02 -2.85
N GLU A 127 11.51 11.04 -3.02
CA GLU A 127 12.94 10.85 -3.29
C GLU A 127 13.59 10.00 -2.19
N SER A 128 14.76 9.43 -2.51
CA SER A 128 15.58 8.66 -1.56
C SER A 128 15.73 9.40 -0.23
N ASN A 129 15.39 8.70 0.85
CA ASN A 129 15.37 9.25 2.20
C ASN A 129 15.70 8.17 3.22
N ALA A 130 16.94 8.22 3.72
CA ALA A 130 17.47 7.24 4.67
C ALA A 130 16.65 7.11 5.98
N LEU A 131 15.99 8.19 6.44
CA LEU A 131 15.18 8.13 7.67
C LEU A 131 13.87 7.39 7.44
N LEU A 132 13.27 7.54 6.26
CA LEU A 132 12.08 6.77 5.88
C LEU A 132 12.43 5.30 5.67
N ASP A 133 13.57 5.01 5.04
CA ASP A 133 14.05 3.63 4.89
C ASP A 133 14.30 2.98 6.26
N GLU A 134 14.97 3.69 7.18
CA GLU A 134 15.23 3.23 8.54
C GLU A 134 13.92 2.94 9.30
N ALA A 135 12.91 3.80 9.17
CA ALA A 135 11.59 3.56 9.78
C ALA A 135 10.94 2.27 9.26
N VAL A 136 11.04 2.01 7.95
CA VAL A 136 10.51 0.78 7.32
C VAL A 136 11.31 -0.46 7.72
N GLU A 137 12.64 -0.37 7.81
CA GLU A 137 13.48 -1.44 8.33
C GLU A 137 13.12 -1.78 9.78
N ASN A 138 12.91 -0.76 10.62
CA ASN A 138 12.50 -0.92 12.01
C ASN A 138 11.11 -1.56 12.14
N ALA A 139 10.15 -1.17 11.30
CA ALA A 139 8.83 -1.80 11.27
C ALA A 139 8.90 -3.28 10.88
N SER A 140 9.69 -3.61 9.84
CA SER A 140 9.92 -4.98 9.40
C SER A 140 10.62 -5.82 10.47
N ALA A 141 11.65 -5.27 11.13
CA ALA A 141 12.34 -5.90 12.25
C ALA A 141 11.43 -6.12 13.48
N ALA A 142 10.43 -5.25 13.68
CA ALA A 142 9.38 -5.42 14.68
C ALA A 142 8.30 -6.46 14.29
N GLY A 143 8.47 -7.13 13.14
CA GLY A 143 7.56 -8.16 12.65
C GLY A 143 6.32 -7.60 11.94
N VAL A 144 6.38 -6.39 11.40
CA VAL A 144 5.32 -5.79 10.58
C VAL A 144 5.78 -5.74 9.13
N PRO A 145 5.28 -6.63 8.25
CA PRO A 145 5.55 -6.53 6.82
C PRO A 145 5.06 -5.18 6.27
N VAL A 146 5.90 -4.54 5.46
CA VAL A 146 5.61 -3.26 4.81
C VAL A 146 5.57 -3.47 3.30
N VAL A 147 4.41 -3.26 2.70
CA VAL A 147 4.18 -3.35 1.25
C VAL A 147 4.16 -1.94 0.68
N VAL A 148 4.96 -1.70 -0.36
CA VAL A 148 5.21 -0.35 -0.88
C VAL A 148 5.08 -0.32 -2.40
N ALA A 149 4.61 0.81 -2.94
CA ALA A 149 4.60 1.05 -4.37
C ALA A 149 6.02 1.34 -4.89
N ALA A 150 6.41 0.75 -6.03
CA ALA A 150 7.73 0.99 -6.63
C ALA A 150 7.93 2.43 -7.13
N GLY A 151 6.85 3.15 -7.43
CA GLY A 151 6.86 4.49 -8.03
C GLY A 151 6.52 4.49 -9.52
N ASN A 152 6.20 5.67 -10.05
CA ASN A 152 5.56 5.84 -11.36
C ASN A 152 6.38 6.73 -12.33
N SER A 153 7.71 6.73 -12.19
CA SER A 153 8.62 7.60 -12.95
C SER A 153 9.36 6.88 -14.08
N ALA A 154 9.02 5.63 -14.36
CA ALA A 154 9.70 4.78 -15.36
C ALA A 154 11.23 4.74 -15.18
N GLN A 155 11.71 4.66 -13.94
CA GLN A 155 13.12 4.64 -13.59
C GLN A 155 13.47 3.47 -12.66
N ASP A 156 14.76 3.29 -12.38
CA ASP A 156 15.21 2.33 -11.36
C ASP A 156 14.77 2.81 -9.97
N SER A 157 14.11 1.95 -9.20
CA SER A 157 13.65 2.28 -7.84
C SER A 157 14.84 2.43 -6.87
N CYS A 158 15.93 1.69 -7.11
CA CYS A 158 17.11 1.75 -6.26
C CYS A 158 17.84 3.10 -6.40
N GLY A 159 18.10 3.76 -5.27
CA GLY A 159 18.78 5.05 -5.21
C GLY A 159 17.91 6.24 -5.61
N THR A 160 16.62 6.05 -5.90
CA THR A 160 15.76 7.13 -6.40
C THR A 160 14.42 7.28 -5.68
N ALA A 161 13.96 6.25 -4.96
CA ALA A 161 12.64 6.25 -4.36
C ALA A 161 12.60 5.57 -2.99
N SER A 162 12.25 6.31 -1.94
CA SER A 162 11.96 5.74 -0.62
C SER A 162 10.45 5.76 -0.36
N PRO A 163 9.89 4.70 0.25
CA PRO A 163 10.57 3.50 0.79
C PRO A 163 10.78 2.36 -0.22
N ALA A 164 10.60 2.61 -1.53
CA ALA A 164 10.68 1.57 -2.55
C ALA A 164 12.08 0.91 -2.67
N GLU A 165 13.13 1.63 -2.31
CA GLU A 165 14.50 1.13 -2.31
C GLU A 165 14.89 0.35 -1.05
N THR A 166 14.08 0.41 0.01
CA THR A 166 14.37 -0.25 1.29
C THR A 166 14.36 -1.78 1.12
N PRO A 167 15.46 -2.50 1.37
CA PRO A 167 15.50 -3.96 1.16
C PRO A 167 14.57 -4.76 2.08
N ALA A 168 14.11 -4.17 3.18
CA ALA A 168 13.18 -4.77 4.13
C ALA A 168 11.70 -4.57 3.75
N ALA A 169 11.41 -3.69 2.79
CA ALA A 169 10.10 -3.51 2.20
C ALA A 169 9.80 -4.62 1.19
N ILE A 170 8.51 -4.79 0.88
CA ILE A 170 8.06 -5.57 -0.26
C ILE A 170 7.60 -4.59 -1.34
N THR A 171 8.45 -4.39 -2.34
CA THR A 171 8.27 -3.35 -3.35
C THR A 171 7.57 -3.91 -4.57
N VAL A 172 6.44 -3.29 -4.94
CA VAL A 172 5.54 -3.79 -5.98
C VAL A 172 5.49 -2.86 -7.18
N GLY A 173 5.92 -3.38 -8.33
CA GLY A 173 5.76 -2.75 -9.64
C GLY A 173 4.37 -3.01 -10.26
N ALA A 174 4.02 -2.26 -11.30
CA ALA A 174 2.73 -2.37 -11.98
C ALA A 174 2.83 -3.07 -13.34
N THR A 175 1.88 -3.97 -13.64
CA THR A 175 1.60 -4.47 -14.99
C THR A 175 0.31 -3.88 -15.58
N ASP A 176 0.17 -4.01 -16.89
CA ASP A 176 -1.07 -3.81 -17.63
C ASP A 176 -1.79 -5.14 -17.94
N GLU A 177 -2.92 -5.06 -18.65
CA GLU A 177 -3.74 -6.21 -19.04
C GLU A 177 -3.06 -7.18 -20.01
N GLY A 178 -1.97 -6.75 -20.67
CA GLY A 178 -1.17 -7.57 -21.58
C GLY A 178 -0.03 -8.31 -20.90
N ASP A 179 0.02 -8.32 -19.55
CA ASP A 179 1.13 -8.80 -18.74
C ASP A 179 2.46 -8.06 -19.02
N TYR A 180 2.41 -6.84 -19.58
CA TYR A 180 3.57 -5.98 -19.74
C TYR A 180 3.78 -5.13 -18.49
N ARG A 181 5.03 -4.81 -18.18
CA ARG A 181 5.32 -3.73 -17.21
C ARG A 181 4.64 -2.46 -17.71
N ALA A 182 3.80 -1.86 -16.88
CA ALA A 182 3.14 -0.60 -17.22
C ALA A 182 4.20 0.47 -17.53
N SER A 183 3.98 1.28 -18.55
CA SER A 183 4.99 2.21 -19.07
C SER A 183 5.58 3.14 -17.99
N TYR A 184 4.75 3.54 -17.02
CA TYR A 184 5.11 4.39 -15.88
C TYR A 184 5.81 3.65 -14.73
N SER A 185 5.65 2.32 -14.60
CA SER A 185 6.15 1.59 -13.43
C SER A 185 7.66 1.73 -13.32
N ASN A 186 8.14 2.11 -12.13
CA ASN A 186 9.55 1.92 -11.81
C ASN A 186 9.92 0.43 -11.89
N PHE A 187 11.22 0.18 -12.02
CA PHE A 187 11.83 -1.14 -12.21
C PHE A 187 13.13 -1.24 -11.38
N GLY A 188 13.94 -2.28 -11.63
CA GLY A 188 15.24 -2.46 -10.99
C GLY A 188 15.25 -3.57 -9.95
N GLU A 189 16.40 -3.80 -9.32
CA GLU A 189 16.61 -4.91 -8.37
C GLU A 189 15.91 -4.70 -7.01
N CYS A 190 15.45 -3.48 -6.73
CA CYS A 190 14.67 -3.16 -5.53
C CYS A 190 13.18 -3.49 -5.70
N VAL A 191 12.73 -3.84 -6.91
CA VAL A 191 11.35 -4.30 -7.13
C VAL A 191 11.30 -5.81 -6.94
N ASP A 192 10.54 -6.28 -5.95
CA ASP A 192 10.43 -7.71 -5.63
C ASP A 192 9.51 -8.47 -6.58
N LEU A 193 8.42 -7.83 -7.01
CA LEU A 193 7.42 -8.42 -7.91
C LEU A 193 6.58 -7.35 -8.61
N PHE A 194 5.77 -7.81 -9.56
CA PHE A 194 4.77 -6.99 -10.24
C PHE A 194 3.36 -7.51 -9.94
N ALA A 195 2.38 -6.61 -9.91
CA ALA A 195 0.96 -6.91 -9.84
C ALA A 195 0.17 -5.99 -10.79
N PRO A 196 -1.09 -6.33 -11.14
CA PRO A 196 -1.92 -5.47 -11.97
C PRO A 196 -2.05 -4.06 -11.38
N GLY A 197 -1.62 -3.06 -12.15
CA GLY A 197 -1.62 -1.67 -11.71
C GLY A 197 -2.21 -0.69 -12.71
N SER A 198 -2.52 -1.10 -13.95
CA SER A 198 -3.18 -0.26 -14.95
C SER A 198 -4.68 -0.53 -14.99
N GLY A 199 -5.52 0.52 -14.91
CA GLY A 199 -6.97 0.40 -15.06
C GLY A 199 -7.63 -0.44 -13.96
N VAL A 200 -7.17 -0.31 -12.72
CA VAL A 200 -7.70 -1.06 -11.57
C VAL A 200 -8.96 -0.41 -11.05
N ARG A 201 -10.06 -1.17 -10.98
CA ARG A 201 -11.34 -0.72 -10.43
C ARG A 201 -11.40 -0.90 -8.92
N SER A 202 -11.74 0.16 -8.19
CA SER A 202 -11.95 0.10 -6.75
C SER A 202 -12.88 1.22 -6.27
N SER A 203 -13.19 1.24 -4.96
CA SER A 203 -14.00 2.25 -4.29
C SER A 203 -13.43 3.66 -4.44
N PHE A 204 -14.30 4.67 -4.43
CA PHE A 204 -13.90 6.07 -4.52
C PHE A 204 -14.76 6.95 -3.60
N ILE A 205 -14.42 8.24 -3.48
CA ILE A 205 -14.98 9.10 -2.43
C ILE A 205 -16.26 9.85 -2.82
N GLY A 206 -16.70 9.80 -4.07
CA GLY A 206 -17.84 10.58 -4.55
C GLY A 206 -19.18 10.20 -3.90
N SER A 207 -19.30 8.97 -3.39
CA SER A 207 -20.42 8.49 -2.57
C SER A 207 -20.03 7.19 -1.85
N ASP A 208 -20.90 6.66 -0.98
CA ASP A 208 -20.65 5.38 -0.31
C ASP A 208 -20.70 4.15 -1.24
N SER A 209 -21.07 4.32 -2.50
CA SER A 209 -21.08 3.25 -3.51
C SER A 209 -20.30 3.62 -4.77
N ASP A 210 -19.48 4.68 -4.71
CA ASP A 210 -18.74 5.17 -5.86
C ASP A 210 -17.56 4.26 -6.20
N SER A 211 -17.19 4.22 -7.48
CA SER A 211 -16.02 3.47 -7.91
C SER A 211 -15.37 4.15 -9.10
N THR A 212 -14.05 4.00 -9.21
CA THR A 212 -13.30 4.55 -10.33
C THR A 212 -12.19 3.60 -10.80
N LEU A 213 -11.67 3.86 -12.00
CA LEU A 213 -10.47 3.21 -12.52
C LEU A 213 -9.27 4.11 -12.24
N MET A 214 -8.22 3.54 -11.65
CA MET A 214 -6.95 4.24 -11.44
C MET A 214 -5.79 3.39 -11.96
N SER A 215 -4.70 4.06 -12.29
CA SER A 215 -3.47 3.44 -12.77
C SER A 215 -2.29 3.92 -11.94
N GLY A 216 -1.48 3.00 -11.44
CA GLY A 216 -0.27 3.28 -10.68
C GLY A 216 0.30 2.04 -10.02
N THR A 217 1.57 2.08 -9.65
CA THR A 217 2.16 1.12 -8.69
C THR A 217 1.43 1.17 -7.34
N SER A 218 0.84 2.32 -7.02
CA SER A 218 -0.10 2.51 -5.90
C SER A 218 -1.34 1.62 -5.95
N MET A 219 -1.78 1.18 -7.13
CA MET A 219 -2.88 0.22 -7.31
C MET A 219 -2.39 -1.23 -7.34
N ALA A 220 -1.10 -1.44 -7.66
CA ALA A 220 -0.48 -2.76 -7.66
C ALA A 220 -0.09 -3.21 -6.24
N ALA A 221 0.53 -2.33 -5.45
CA ALA A 221 0.91 -2.57 -4.05
C ALA A 221 -0.21 -3.19 -3.18
N PRO A 222 -1.45 -2.64 -3.15
CA PRO A 222 -2.52 -3.21 -2.33
C PRO A 222 -3.01 -4.59 -2.76
N MET A 223 -2.61 -5.07 -3.94
CA MET A 223 -2.94 -6.43 -4.37
C MET A 223 -2.13 -7.51 -3.63
N LEU A 224 -1.04 -7.09 -2.98
CA LEU A 224 -0.19 -7.98 -2.21
C LEU A 224 -0.46 -7.80 -0.72
N LEU A 225 -0.96 -8.87 -0.10
CA LEU A 225 -1.05 -8.99 1.35
C LEU A 225 -0.34 -10.27 1.76
N VAL A 226 0.72 -10.13 2.56
CA VAL A 226 1.45 -11.27 3.11
C VAL A 226 0.84 -11.61 4.48
N PRO A 227 0.35 -12.84 4.69
CA PRO A 227 -0.16 -13.28 5.99
C PRO A 227 0.95 -13.58 7.00
#